data_AF-A0A970BQQ7-F1
#
_entry.id   AF-A0A970BQQ7-F1
#
_cell.length_a   1.000
_cell.length_b   1.000
_cell.length_c   1.000
_cell.angle_alpha   90.00
_cell.angle_beta   90.00
_cell.angle_gamma   90.00
#
_symmetry.space_group_name_H-M   'P 1'
#
loop_
_entity.id
_entity.type
_entity.pdbx_description
1 polymer ?
#
loop_
_entity_poly.entity_id
_entity_poly.type
_entity_poly.pdbx_seq_one_letter_code
_entity_poly.pdbx_strand_id
1 'polypeptide(L)'
;MANLVFRNLSGSPLKDFPGRQAGEVEQILTGARSPASAISQVKAILIIYRAALFIGRKLLSDQGIAGYQATAAVISGTLAVTTSIVIDPQILAYILLICDGLRSGFSDYSRLMHGERLSFTQKTGQQALSLNYQMHLRILLLLSPDSKLLARTAAIISKRHPGELATGISVSCVYRSRQYNRDGSLLTIEATA
;
A
#
# COMPACT_ATOMS: atom_id res chain seq x y z
N MET A 1 14.52 5.72 44.93
CA MET A 1 13.31 5.86 44.07
C MET A 1 13.03 4.51 43.43
N ALA A 2 11.88 3.90 43.73
CA ALA A 2 11.51 2.62 43.13
C ALA A 2 11.15 2.81 41.65
N ASN A 3 11.81 2.06 40.77
CA ASN A 3 11.60 2.14 39.32
C ASN A 3 10.25 1.47 39.01
N LEU A 4 9.20 2.25 38.74
CA LEU A 4 7.89 1.73 38.35
C LEU A 4 8.00 1.11 36.95
N VAL A 5 8.03 -0.23 36.91
CA VAL A 5 7.99 -0.99 35.65
C VAL A 5 6.54 -1.20 35.27
N PHE A 6 6.04 -0.40 34.33
CA PHE A 6 4.72 -0.62 33.74
C PHE A 6 4.74 -1.91 32.92
N ARG A 7 3.78 -2.80 33.18
CA ARG A 7 3.58 -4.07 32.48
C ARG A 7 2.28 -4.02 31.69
N ASN A 8 2.24 -4.69 30.54
CA ASN A 8 1.02 -4.85 29.76
C ASN A 8 0.10 -5.93 30.37
N LEU A 9 -1.07 -6.17 29.74
CA LEU A 9 -2.03 -7.19 30.19
C LEU A 9 -1.46 -8.62 30.15
N SER A 10 -0.41 -8.88 29.37
CA SER A 10 0.31 -10.16 29.35
C SER A 10 1.45 -10.23 30.36
N GLY A 11 1.60 -9.24 31.24
CA GLY A 11 2.64 -9.19 32.29
C GLY A 11 4.04 -8.80 31.79
N SER A 12 4.21 -8.50 30.50
CA SER A 12 5.48 -8.10 29.88
C SER A 12 5.76 -6.61 30.09
N PRO A 13 7.01 -6.17 30.35
CA PRO A 13 7.33 -4.75 30.50
C PRO A 13 7.00 -3.96 29.22
N LEU A 14 6.38 -2.78 29.37
CA LEU A 14 6.03 -1.91 28.24
C LEU A 14 7.25 -1.45 27.41
N LYS A 15 8.43 -1.37 28.04
CA LYS A 15 9.70 -1.06 27.36
C LYS A 15 10.16 -2.15 26.38
N ASP A 16 9.69 -3.38 26.58
CA ASP A 16 10.03 -4.54 25.74
C ASP A 16 9.04 -4.68 24.57
N PHE A 17 8.02 -3.81 24.51
CA PHE A 17 7.15 -3.72 23.36
C PHE A 17 7.97 -3.17 22.19
N PRO A 18 8.26 -3.98 21.16
CA PRO A 18 9.12 -3.50 20.10
C PRO A 18 8.41 -2.32 19.43
N GLY A 19 9.13 -1.25 19.10
CA GLY A 19 8.57 -0.14 18.33
C GLY A 19 8.15 -0.59 16.92
N ARG A 20 7.58 0.32 16.12
CA ARG A 20 7.16 0.03 14.73
C ARG A 20 8.25 -0.71 13.96
N GLN A 21 7.95 -1.91 13.42
CA GLN A 21 8.88 -2.57 12.50
C GLN A 21 8.65 -2.06 11.08
N ALA A 22 9.73 -1.84 10.34
CA ALA A 22 9.63 -1.42 8.95
C ALA A 22 8.91 -2.49 8.12
N GLY A 23 7.98 -2.08 7.24
CA GLY A 23 7.26 -2.99 6.36
C GLY A 23 5.96 -3.59 6.91
N GLU A 24 5.60 -3.38 8.18
CA GLU A 24 4.38 -3.98 8.76
C GLU A 24 3.10 -3.50 8.05
N VAL A 25 3.03 -2.22 7.68
CA VAL A 25 1.88 -1.66 6.96
C VAL A 25 1.79 -2.27 5.57
N GLU A 26 2.92 -2.40 4.90
CA GLU A 26 3.03 -3.05 3.60
C GLU A 26 2.63 -4.53 3.68
N GLN A 27 2.97 -5.21 4.78
CA GLN A 27 2.55 -6.60 5.03
C GLN A 27 1.04 -6.71 5.27
N ILE A 28 0.43 -5.76 5.99
CA ILE A 28 -1.03 -5.70 6.15
C ILE A 28 -1.71 -5.45 4.79
N LEU A 29 -1.15 -4.55 3.99
CA LEU A 29 -1.68 -4.22 2.66
C LEU A 29 -1.63 -5.42 1.70
N THR A 30 -0.51 -6.14 1.69
CA THR A 30 -0.21 -7.17 0.68
C THR A 30 -0.56 -8.59 1.15
N GLY A 31 -0.52 -8.83 2.46
CA GLY A 31 -0.56 -10.16 3.06
C GLY A 31 0.77 -10.93 2.94
N ALA A 32 1.86 -10.27 2.52
CA ALA A 32 3.14 -10.92 2.36
C ALA A 32 3.76 -11.32 3.71
N ARG A 33 4.37 -12.51 3.77
CA ARG A 33 4.93 -13.09 5.01
C ARG A 33 6.22 -12.40 5.47
N SER A 34 7.02 -11.87 4.54
CA SER A 34 8.25 -11.15 4.83
C SER A 34 8.12 -9.66 4.53
N PRO A 35 8.72 -8.77 5.35
CA PRO A 35 8.72 -7.33 5.11
C PRO A 35 9.29 -6.96 3.74
N ALA A 36 10.39 -7.59 3.33
CA ALA A 36 11.02 -7.32 2.04
C ALA A 36 10.11 -7.64 0.84
N SER A 37 9.38 -8.76 0.89
CA SER A 37 8.41 -9.11 -0.16
C SER A 37 7.24 -8.12 -0.18
N ALA A 38 6.76 -7.71 1.00
CA ALA A 38 5.68 -6.73 1.11
C ALA A 38 6.06 -5.38 0.50
N ILE A 39 7.25 -4.87 0.83
CA ILE A 39 7.78 -3.62 0.29
C ILE A 39 7.94 -3.73 -1.23
N SER A 40 8.44 -4.86 -1.74
CA SER A 40 8.59 -5.08 -3.19
C SER A 40 7.23 -5.09 -3.92
N GLN A 41 6.22 -5.75 -3.34
CA GLN A 41 4.86 -5.75 -3.90
C GLN A 41 4.24 -4.35 -3.88
N VAL A 42 4.36 -3.62 -2.78
CA VAL A 42 3.91 -2.24 -2.68
C VAL A 42 4.62 -1.36 -3.70
N LYS A 43 5.94 -1.50 -3.86
CA LYS A 43 6.70 -0.82 -4.91
C LYS A 43 6.12 -1.08 -6.30
N ALA A 44 5.86 -2.35 -6.64
CA ALA A 44 5.29 -2.71 -7.93
C ALA A 44 3.90 -2.09 -8.15
N ILE A 45 3.01 -2.20 -7.16
CA ILE A 45 1.69 -1.55 -7.18
C ILE A 45 1.84 -0.05 -7.39
N LEU A 46 2.75 0.58 -6.63
CA LEU A 46 2.95 2.03 -6.68
C LEU A 46 3.44 2.49 -8.06
N ILE A 47 4.40 1.78 -8.65
CA ILE A 47 4.91 2.08 -10.00
C ILE A 47 3.79 1.94 -11.04
N ILE A 48 3.01 0.87 -10.98
CA ILE A 48 1.97 0.59 -11.96
C ILE A 48 0.86 1.64 -11.93
N TYR A 49 0.32 1.99 -10.74
CA TYR A 49 -0.75 3.00 -10.71
C TYR A 49 -0.22 4.39 -11.09
N ARG A 50 1.02 4.75 -10.72
CA ARG A 50 1.63 6.03 -11.16
C ARG A 50 1.82 6.06 -12.67
N ALA A 51 2.28 4.96 -13.26
CA ALA A 51 2.39 4.82 -14.71
C ALA A 51 1.01 4.97 -15.38
N ALA A 52 -0.04 4.34 -14.84
CA ALA A 52 -1.40 4.48 -15.35
C ALA A 52 -1.90 5.94 -15.27
N LEU A 53 -1.62 6.65 -14.18
CA LEU A 53 -1.95 8.08 -14.06
C LEU A 53 -1.20 8.92 -15.10
N PHE A 54 0.08 8.65 -15.33
CA PHE A 54 0.86 9.33 -16.37
C PHE A 54 0.29 9.10 -17.77
N ILE A 55 0.02 7.84 -18.11
CA ILE A 55 -0.54 7.44 -19.41
C ILE A 55 -1.90 8.09 -19.61
N GLY A 56 -2.80 8.00 -18.61
CA GLY A 56 -4.12 8.62 -18.67
C GLY A 56 -4.05 10.13 -18.88
N ARG A 57 -3.10 10.83 -18.23
CA ARG A 57 -2.89 12.27 -18.45
C ARG A 57 -2.42 12.58 -19.86
N LYS A 58 -1.52 11.78 -20.44
CA LYS A 58 -1.07 11.96 -21.82
C LYS A 58 -2.18 11.73 -22.82
N LEU A 59 -2.96 10.67 -22.65
CA LEU A 59 -4.11 10.35 -23.51
C LEU A 59 -5.20 11.43 -23.47
N LEU A 60 -5.38 12.09 -22.33
CA LEU A 60 -6.39 13.16 -22.15
C LEU A 60 -5.85 14.57 -22.45
N SER A 61 -4.58 14.72 -22.83
CA SER A 61 -4.00 16.02 -23.16
C SER A 61 -4.31 16.42 -24.60
N ASP A 62 -4.37 17.72 -24.89
CA ASP A 62 -4.66 18.23 -26.25
C ASP A 62 -3.64 17.77 -27.30
N GLN A 63 -2.39 17.51 -26.88
CA GLN A 63 -1.34 16.96 -27.74
C GLN A 63 -1.41 15.43 -27.90
N GLY A 64 -2.20 14.77 -27.04
CA GLY A 64 -2.44 13.32 -27.05
C GLY A 64 -1.15 12.50 -27.12
N ILE A 65 -1.08 11.65 -28.15
CA ILE A 65 0.05 10.75 -28.43
C ILE A 65 0.93 11.20 -29.61
N ALA A 66 0.73 12.43 -30.13
CA ALA A 66 1.37 12.88 -31.37
C ALA A 66 2.91 12.79 -31.32
N GLY A 67 3.52 13.12 -30.18
CA GLY A 67 4.97 13.00 -29.99
C GLY A 67 5.47 11.55 -30.12
N TYR A 68 4.71 10.57 -29.62
CA TYR A 68 5.06 9.16 -29.72
C TYR A 68 4.82 8.62 -31.14
N GLN A 69 3.80 9.13 -31.85
CA GLN A 69 3.52 8.75 -33.24
C GLN A 69 4.67 9.14 -34.17
N ALA A 70 5.25 10.34 -34.01
CA ALA A 70 6.38 10.76 -34.81
C ALA A 70 7.59 9.83 -34.64
N THR A 71 7.96 9.52 -33.39
CA THR A 71 9.04 8.57 -33.09
C THR A 71 8.73 7.17 -33.60
N ALA A 72 7.49 6.71 -33.44
CA ALA A 72 7.07 5.39 -33.88
C ALA A 72 7.09 5.24 -35.42
N ALA A 73 6.72 6.28 -36.16
CA ALA A 73 6.79 6.29 -37.62
C ALA A 73 8.25 6.12 -38.12
N VAL A 74 9.20 6.81 -37.47
CA VAL A 74 10.62 6.68 -37.79
C VAL A 74 11.14 5.26 -37.52
N ILE A 75 10.82 4.69 -36.36
CA ILE A 75 11.26 3.34 -35.99
C ILE A 75 10.63 2.29 -36.91
N SER A 76 9.32 2.40 -37.17
CA SER A 76 8.61 1.48 -38.07
C SER A 76 9.17 1.54 -39.49
N GLY A 77 9.39 2.74 -40.04
CA GLY A 77 10.01 2.90 -41.36
C GLY A 77 11.43 2.31 -41.43
N THR A 78 12.23 2.51 -40.38
CA THR A 78 13.58 1.94 -40.29
C THR A 78 13.55 0.40 -40.24
N LEU A 79 12.63 -0.18 -39.46
CA LEU A 79 12.44 -1.62 -39.38
C LEU A 79 11.95 -2.23 -40.70
N ALA A 80 11.04 -1.56 -41.40
CA ALA A 80 10.54 -2.01 -42.69
C ALA A 80 11.68 -2.10 -43.73
N VAL A 81 12.59 -1.11 -43.75
CA VAL A 81 13.76 -1.11 -44.65
C VAL A 81 14.78 -2.19 -44.28
N THR A 82 14.99 -2.46 -43.00
CA THR A 82 16.07 -3.35 -42.53
C THR A 82 15.66 -4.82 -42.39
N THR A 83 14.39 -5.09 -42.10
CA THR A 83 13.92 -6.44 -41.73
C THR A 83 12.74 -6.94 -42.57
N SER A 84 12.19 -6.09 -43.46
CA SER A 84 10.96 -6.36 -44.22
C SER A 84 9.70 -6.61 -43.36
N ILE A 85 9.78 -6.38 -42.04
CA ILE A 85 8.65 -6.48 -41.11
C ILE A 85 7.98 -5.10 -41.04
N VAL A 86 6.69 -5.05 -41.36
CA VAL A 86 5.88 -3.83 -41.23
C VAL A 86 5.14 -3.88 -39.90
N ILE A 87 5.54 -2.99 -38.99
CA ILE A 87 4.85 -2.78 -37.71
C ILE A 87 4.02 -1.50 -37.83
N ASP A 88 2.74 -1.57 -37.48
CA ASP A 88 1.89 -0.38 -37.42
C ASP A 88 2.50 0.67 -36.46
N PRO A 89 2.86 1.87 -36.95
CA PRO A 89 3.38 2.96 -36.11
C PRO A 89 2.46 3.29 -34.94
N GLN A 90 1.14 3.10 -35.08
CA GLN A 90 0.18 3.39 -34.03
C GLN A 90 0.33 2.43 -32.84
N ILE A 91 0.54 1.13 -33.09
CA ILE A 91 0.81 0.15 -32.04
C ILE A 91 2.12 0.49 -31.32
N LEU A 92 3.16 0.82 -32.09
CA LEU A 92 4.47 1.15 -31.54
C LEU A 92 4.42 2.43 -30.70
N ALA A 93 3.61 3.43 -31.08
CA ALA A 93 3.40 4.63 -30.28
C ALA A 93 2.82 4.33 -28.89
N TYR A 94 1.86 3.40 -28.80
CA TYR A 94 1.31 2.96 -27.51
C TYR A 94 2.34 2.19 -26.66
N ILE A 95 3.17 1.35 -27.27
CA ILE A 95 4.26 0.66 -26.57
C ILE A 95 5.24 1.69 -25.98
N LEU A 96 5.65 2.69 -26.76
CA LEU A 96 6.52 3.77 -26.29
C LEU A 96 5.91 4.56 -25.14
N LEU A 97 4.61 4.88 -25.23
CA LEU A 97 3.87 5.54 -24.17
C LEU A 97 3.84 4.70 -22.87
N ILE A 98 3.65 3.39 -22.97
CA ILE A 98 3.67 2.48 -21.81
C ILE A 98 5.08 2.45 -21.20
N CYS A 99 6.13 2.35 -22.01
CA CYS A 99 7.51 2.37 -21.55
C CYS A 99 7.84 3.66 -20.79
N ASP A 100 7.42 4.81 -21.33
CA ASP A 100 7.64 6.11 -20.70
C ASP A 100 6.81 6.26 -19.41
N GLY A 101 5.57 5.76 -19.41
CA GLY A 101 4.74 5.67 -18.21
C GLY A 101 5.39 4.85 -17.10
N LEU A 102 5.94 3.68 -17.41
CA LEU A 102 6.66 2.86 -16.44
C LEU A 102 7.92 3.57 -15.93
N ARG A 103 8.70 4.21 -16.81
CA ARG A 103 9.88 5.00 -16.43
C ARG A 103 9.51 6.14 -15.49
N SER A 104 8.42 6.85 -15.79
CA SER A 104 7.85 7.89 -14.91
C SER A 104 7.40 7.31 -13.57
N GLY A 105 6.74 6.15 -13.55
CA GLY A 105 6.34 5.45 -12.34
C GLY A 105 7.52 5.06 -11.44
N PHE A 106 8.63 4.58 -12.02
CA PHE A 106 9.87 4.31 -11.27
C PHE A 106 10.48 5.58 -10.67
N SER A 107 10.54 6.65 -11.46
CA SER A 107 11.04 7.96 -10.99
C SER A 107 10.18 8.49 -9.83
N ASP A 108 8.87 8.44 -9.97
CA ASP A 108 7.91 8.86 -8.95
C ASP A 108 8.05 8.03 -7.66
N TYR A 109 8.16 6.70 -7.77
CA TYR A 109 8.41 5.86 -6.61
C TYR A 109 9.71 6.26 -5.89
N SER A 110 10.81 6.49 -6.63
CA SER A 110 12.07 6.94 -6.06
C SER A 110 11.88 8.24 -5.28
N ARG A 111 11.22 9.23 -5.86
CA ARG A 111 10.93 10.53 -5.22
C ARG A 111 10.11 10.38 -3.94
N LEU A 112 9.07 9.53 -3.95
CA LEU A 112 8.27 9.23 -2.75
C LEU A 112 9.13 8.64 -1.63
N MET A 113 10.08 7.77 -1.96
CA MET A 113 11.01 7.19 -0.98
C MET A 113 11.99 8.22 -0.39
N HIS A 114 12.30 9.29 -1.12
CA HIS A 114 13.08 10.44 -0.63
C HIS A 114 12.22 11.44 0.16
N GLY A 115 10.96 11.13 0.45
CA GLY A 115 10.06 11.96 1.24
C GLY A 115 9.33 13.05 0.46
N GLU A 116 9.48 13.08 -0.88
CA GLU A 116 8.77 14.04 -1.70
C GLU A 116 7.26 13.79 -1.70
N ARG A 117 6.51 14.86 -1.99
CA ARG A 117 5.07 14.79 -2.23
C ARG A 117 4.80 14.90 -3.72
N LEU A 118 4.00 13.99 -4.24
CA LEU A 118 3.68 13.95 -5.66
C LEU A 118 2.24 14.35 -5.93
N SER A 119 2.03 15.04 -7.05
CA SER A 119 0.70 15.41 -7.52
C SER A 119 -0.12 14.17 -7.86
N PHE A 120 -1.26 14.02 -7.21
CA PHE A 120 -2.27 13.00 -7.51
C PHE A 120 -3.22 13.49 -8.60
N THR A 121 -3.73 14.71 -8.46
CA THR A 121 -4.51 15.40 -9.50
C THR A 121 -3.65 16.46 -10.17
N GLN A 122 -3.77 16.60 -11.49
CA GLN A 122 -3.28 17.75 -12.25
C GLN A 122 -4.39 18.14 -13.22
N LYS A 123 -5.41 18.80 -12.69
CA LYS A 123 -6.38 19.51 -13.52
C LYS A 123 -6.04 20.98 -13.45
N THR A 124 -5.83 21.61 -14.60
CA THR A 124 -5.53 23.04 -14.69
C THR A 124 -6.61 23.84 -13.95
N GLY A 125 -6.22 24.71 -13.02
CA GLY A 125 -7.14 25.55 -12.25
C GLY A 125 -7.68 24.96 -10.94
N GLN A 126 -7.31 23.73 -10.55
CA GLN A 126 -7.63 23.19 -9.22
C GLN A 126 -6.37 23.03 -8.37
N GLN A 127 -6.51 23.18 -7.04
CA GLN A 127 -5.44 22.85 -6.10
C GLN A 127 -5.04 21.39 -6.32
N ALA A 128 -3.81 21.21 -6.79
CA ALA A 128 -3.24 19.89 -7.04
C ALA A 128 -3.12 19.14 -5.70
N LEU A 129 -3.88 18.05 -5.55
CA LEU A 129 -3.77 17.22 -4.36
C LEU A 129 -2.39 16.56 -4.37
N SER A 130 -1.52 16.96 -3.44
CA SER A 130 -0.17 16.44 -3.34
C SER A 130 -0.07 15.41 -2.21
N LEU A 131 0.32 14.19 -2.55
CA LEU A 131 0.32 13.03 -1.64
C LEU A 131 1.75 12.57 -1.36
N ASN A 132 2.06 12.27 -0.10
CA ASN A 132 3.30 11.61 0.30
C ASN A 132 3.14 10.08 0.25
N TYR A 133 4.22 9.33 0.47
CA TYR A 133 4.20 7.85 0.48
C TYR A 133 3.12 7.28 1.42
N GLN A 134 3.02 7.80 2.64
CA GLN A 134 2.05 7.32 3.64
C GLN A 134 0.59 7.51 3.21
N MET A 135 0.27 8.63 2.55
CA MET A 135 -1.08 8.87 2.03
C MET A 135 -1.41 7.90 0.90
N HIS A 136 -0.45 7.54 0.06
CA HIS A 136 -0.66 6.50 -0.95
C HIS A 136 -0.93 5.14 -0.30
N LEU A 137 -0.20 4.76 0.75
CA LEU A 137 -0.50 3.55 1.51
C LEU A 137 -1.91 3.56 2.11
N ARG A 138 -2.34 4.70 2.67
CA ARG A 138 -3.71 4.85 3.19
C ARG A 138 -4.76 4.64 2.12
N ILE A 139 -4.58 5.19 0.93
CA ILE A 139 -5.50 4.98 -0.19
C ILE A 139 -5.55 3.49 -0.54
N LEU A 140 -4.40 2.83 -0.67
CA LEU A 140 -4.36 1.40 -0.98
C LEU A 140 -5.03 0.55 0.13
N LEU A 141 -4.88 0.93 1.39
CA LEU A 141 -5.58 0.29 2.52
C LEU A 141 -7.09 0.48 2.38
N LEU A 142 -7.57 1.69 2.07
CA LEU A 142 -9.00 1.95 1.88
C LEU A 142 -9.62 1.18 0.70
N LEU A 143 -8.80 0.82 -0.29
CA LEU A 143 -9.23 -0.01 -1.43
C LEU A 143 -9.19 -1.51 -1.13
N SER A 144 -8.64 -1.92 0.02
CA SER A 144 -8.51 -3.32 0.41
C SER A 144 -9.74 -3.76 1.21
N PRO A 145 -10.25 -4.99 1.00
CA PRO A 145 -11.39 -5.49 1.77
C PRO A 145 -11.09 -5.58 3.28
N ASP A 146 -12.03 -5.10 4.11
CA ASP A 146 -11.89 -5.06 5.57
C ASP A 146 -11.57 -6.44 6.17
N SER A 147 -12.24 -7.50 5.69
CA SER A 147 -11.99 -8.86 6.17
C SER A 147 -10.54 -9.30 5.97
N LYS A 148 -9.92 -8.93 4.84
CA LYS A 148 -8.50 -9.22 4.56
C LYS A 148 -7.58 -8.37 5.43
N LEU A 149 -7.91 -7.09 5.62
CA LEU A 149 -7.13 -6.20 6.48
C LEU A 149 -7.13 -6.68 7.94
N LEU A 150 -8.30 -7.06 8.46
CA LEU A 150 -8.45 -7.59 9.81
C LEU A 150 -7.66 -8.89 9.99
N ALA A 151 -7.83 -9.86 9.08
CA ALA A 151 -7.11 -11.13 9.15
C ALA A 151 -5.58 -10.94 9.10
N ARG A 152 -5.09 -10.04 8.24
CA ARG A 152 -3.66 -9.76 8.12
C ARG A 152 -3.12 -8.99 9.32
N THR A 153 -3.91 -8.05 9.87
CA THR A 153 -3.57 -7.33 11.09
C THR A 153 -3.46 -8.30 12.27
N ALA A 154 -4.44 -9.19 12.41
CA ALA A 154 -4.41 -10.27 13.41
C ALA A 154 -3.15 -11.14 13.24
N ALA A 155 -2.81 -11.54 12.00
CA ALA A 155 -1.59 -12.32 11.75
C ALA A 155 -0.30 -11.58 12.17
N ILE A 156 -0.19 -10.27 11.96
CA ILE A 156 0.95 -9.48 12.46
C ILE A 156 0.96 -9.44 13.99
N ILE A 157 -0.19 -9.21 14.62
CA ILE A 157 -0.31 -9.18 16.08
C ILE A 157 0.12 -10.53 16.67
N SER A 158 -0.42 -11.65 16.17
CA SER A 158 -0.09 -13.00 16.64
C SER A 158 1.39 -13.35 16.40
N LYS A 159 1.99 -12.88 15.31
CA LYS A 159 3.43 -13.07 15.03
C LYS A 159 4.30 -12.34 16.07
N ARG A 160 3.89 -11.14 16.47
CA ARG A 160 4.65 -10.28 17.40
C ARG A 160 4.44 -10.68 18.86
N HIS A 161 3.24 -11.15 19.16
CA HIS A 161 2.79 -11.53 20.49
C HIS A 161 2.23 -12.95 20.43
N PRO A 162 3.12 -13.97 20.40
CA PRO A 162 2.69 -15.35 20.46
C PRO A 162 2.07 -15.65 21.83
N GLY A 163 0.96 -16.37 21.84
CA GLY A 163 0.25 -16.77 23.06
C GLY A 163 -1.19 -16.27 23.12
N GLU A 164 -1.84 -16.49 24.27
CA GLU A 164 -3.20 -16.02 24.51
C GLU A 164 -3.20 -14.50 24.66
N LEU A 165 -3.99 -13.84 23.81
CA LEU A 165 -4.18 -12.39 23.85
C LEU A 165 -5.45 -12.10 24.65
N ALA A 166 -5.31 -11.43 25.79
CA ALA A 166 -6.45 -10.94 26.54
C ALA A 166 -7.13 -9.79 25.76
N THR A 167 -8.37 -10.02 25.30
CA THR A 167 -9.16 -9.06 24.51
C THR A 167 -10.18 -8.28 25.35
N GLY A 168 -10.33 -8.63 26.63
CA GLY A 168 -11.28 -8.01 27.55
C GLY A 168 -11.00 -8.34 29.00
N ILE A 169 -11.79 -7.74 29.89
CA ILE A 169 -11.74 -7.99 31.34
C ILE A 169 -13.11 -8.46 31.78
N SER A 170 -13.17 -9.61 32.45
CA SER A 170 -14.37 -10.10 33.14
C SER A 170 -14.16 -10.00 34.64
N VAL A 171 -15.12 -9.40 35.34
CA VAL A 171 -15.15 -9.35 36.80
C VAL A 171 -16.32 -10.18 37.28
N SER A 172 -16.03 -11.25 38.01
CA SER A 172 -17.03 -12.06 38.70
C SER A 172 -16.90 -11.90 40.21
N CYS A 173 -18.01 -11.68 40.90
CA CYS A 173 -18.04 -11.68 42.37
C CYS A 173 -19.27 -12.40 42.91
N VAL A 174 -19.11 -13.07 44.05
CA VAL A 174 -20.21 -13.69 44.78
C VAL A 174 -20.53 -12.81 45.98
N TYR A 175 -21.74 -12.26 46.01
CA TYR A 175 -22.23 -11.46 47.12
C TYR A 175 -23.61 -11.96 47.56
N ARG A 176 -23.76 -12.30 48.84
CA ARG A 176 -25.00 -12.88 49.42
C ARG A 176 -25.52 -14.10 48.64
N SER A 177 -24.64 -15.05 48.35
CA SER A 177 -24.96 -16.26 47.58
C SER A 177 -25.50 -16.00 46.17
N ARG A 178 -25.31 -14.79 45.63
CA ARG A 178 -25.61 -14.44 44.24
C ARG A 178 -24.33 -14.11 43.49
N GLN A 179 -24.20 -14.65 42.29
CA GLN A 179 -23.08 -14.37 41.41
C GLN A 179 -23.40 -13.15 40.53
N TYR A 180 -22.46 -12.21 40.49
CA TYR A 180 -22.50 -11.04 39.62
C TYR A 180 -21.33 -11.16 38.66
N ASN A 181 -21.61 -11.13 37.36
CA ASN A 181 -20.59 -11.08 36.32
C ASN A 181 -20.74 -9.75 35.57
N ARG A 182 -19.60 -9.09 35.33
CA ARG A 182 -19.52 -7.91 34.47
C ARG A 182 -18.41 -8.12 33.47
N ASP A 183 -18.78 -8.24 32.21
CA ASP A 183 -17.85 -8.36 31.10
C ASP A 183 -17.63 -7.00 30.45
N GLY A 184 -16.38 -6.57 30.40
CA GLY A 184 -15.92 -5.46 29.57
C GLY A 184 -15.18 -6.02 28.36
N SER A 185 -15.93 -6.34 27.31
CA SER A 185 -15.37 -6.63 25.98
C SER A 185 -15.30 -5.33 25.17
N LEU A 186 -14.14 -5.03 24.57
CA LEU A 186 -14.01 -3.92 23.61
C LEU A 186 -14.03 -4.40 22.14
N LEU A 187 -13.87 -5.70 21.87
CA LEU A 187 -13.91 -6.27 20.52
C LEU A 187 -14.36 -7.75 20.58
N THR A 188 -15.60 -8.01 20.17
CA THR A 188 -16.05 -9.35 19.77
C THR A 188 -15.66 -9.54 18.30
N ILE A 189 -14.55 -10.24 18.05
CA ILE A 189 -14.27 -10.79 16.72
C ILE A 189 -14.72 -12.24 16.77
N GLU A 190 -15.92 -12.53 16.26
CA GLU A 190 -16.35 -13.89 16.02
C GLU A 190 -15.60 -14.42 14.79
N ALA A 191 -14.66 -15.34 15.01
CA ALA A 191 -14.09 -16.15 13.95
C ALA A 191 -14.95 -17.42 13.81
N THR A 192 -15.78 -17.48 12.77
CA THR A 192 -16.41 -18.73 12.34
C THR A 192 -15.39 -19.61 11.62
N ALA A 193 -15.33 -20.88 12.04
CA ALA A 193 -14.58 -21.96 11.41
C ALA A 193 -15.14 -22.34 10.02
#